data_AF-A0A929DGX3-F1
#
_entry.id   AF-A0A929DGX3-F1
#
_cell.length_a   1.000
_cell.length_b   1.000
_cell.length_c   1.000
_cell.angle_alpha   90.00
_cell.angle_beta   90.00
_cell.angle_gamma   90.00
#
_symmetry.space_group_name_H-M   'P 1'
#
loop_
_entity.id
_entity.type
_entity.pdbx_description
1 polymer ?
#
loop_
_entity_poly.entity_id
_entity_poly.type
_entity_poly.pdbx_seq_one_letter_code
_entity_poly.pdbx_strand_id
1 'polypeptide(L)'
;MKKTVLLITLLLSNILLIAQRYEIPEFEGKCLRSGYPYSKVSPGETIEALQDYNVKYYHLDLEADNTSTFIKGSTEIGAVSVVTSLNSFVVELIDDLTVDSVLTESISLSYTHSSDLITVNMGSAVPAGEFFRVKIFYHGTVPEEGFFSGMTSASDIDWGNSVTWTLSEPFNAKDWFPCKQDLKDKADSVMIDITVPSNLMAGSNGMLVNTVPVEGGKTRYEWRSYYPTDYYLISIAVADYQDYSIYAHPVGLDDSILIQNFIYYQISYLEQNKELIDETATLIELFSDLYSLYPFANEKYGHCVAPMGGAMEHQTMTTIDNFSFYLVAHELGHQWFGDNVTCATWQDIWINEGFASYTEYLAYQNLVSQAYADNWMDSAHDWAMGLPDGSVYIPFDEATDVSRIFSNALSYKKGAAIVHMIRFELDN
;
A
#
# COMPACT_ATOMS: atom_id res chain seq x y z
N MET A 1 -11.37 18.78 85.91
CA MET A 1 -12.11 20.02 85.56
C MET A 1 -11.47 20.59 84.31
N LYS A 2 -12.07 20.83 83.15
CA LYS A 2 -13.43 20.74 82.61
C LYS A 2 -13.29 20.21 81.16
N LYS A 3 -14.29 19.45 80.71
CA LYS A 3 -14.47 19.02 79.32
C LYS A 3 -14.85 20.20 78.44
N THR A 4 -14.31 20.28 77.23
CA THR A 4 -15.03 20.84 76.07
C THR A 4 -14.64 20.06 74.82
N VAL A 5 -15.66 19.47 74.20
CA VAL A 5 -15.64 18.76 72.92
C VAL A 5 -15.59 19.79 71.80
N LEU A 6 -14.76 19.59 70.77
CA LEU A 6 -14.95 20.27 69.50
C LEU A 6 -14.71 19.28 68.35
N LEU A 7 -15.81 19.00 67.64
CA LEU A 7 -15.87 18.35 66.34
C LEU A 7 -15.03 19.17 65.33
N ILE A 8 -14.17 18.50 64.56
CA ILE A 8 -13.70 19.03 63.27
C ILE A 8 -13.94 17.94 62.22
N THR A 9 -14.89 18.28 61.35
CA THR A 9 -15.33 17.61 60.13
C THR A 9 -14.19 17.39 59.13
N LEU A 10 -14.08 16.16 58.64
CA LEU A 10 -13.28 15.79 57.47
C LEU A 10 -13.93 16.40 56.22
N LEU A 11 -13.31 17.41 55.62
CA LEU A 11 -13.67 17.87 54.28
C LEU A 11 -12.91 17.04 53.25
N LEU A 12 -13.63 16.16 52.56
CA LEU A 12 -13.23 15.57 51.28
C LEU A 12 -13.30 16.66 50.21
N SER A 13 -12.14 17.14 49.75
CA SER A 13 -12.05 17.96 48.54
C SER A 13 -12.07 17.03 47.32
N ASN A 14 -13.22 16.93 46.67
CA ASN A 14 -13.32 16.46 45.29
C ASN A 14 -12.67 17.50 44.37
N ILE A 15 -11.51 17.17 43.82
CA ILE A 15 -10.94 17.91 42.68
C ILE A 15 -11.63 17.36 41.44
N LEU A 16 -12.63 18.09 40.94
CA LEU A 16 -13.14 17.94 39.59
C LEU A 16 -12.09 18.48 38.62
N LEU A 17 -11.39 17.57 37.95
CA LEU A 17 -10.67 17.88 36.71
C LEU A 17 -11.71 18.26 35.65
N ILE A 18 -11.86 19.56 35.43
CA ILE A 18 -12.54 20.07 34.23
C ILE A 18 -11.53 19.91 33.10
N ALA A 19 -11.66 18.83 32.32
CA ALA A 19 -11.06 18.79 31.00
C ALA A 19 -11.77 19.87 30.17
N GLN A 20 -11.03 20.90 29.76
CA GLN A 20 -11.50 21.80 28.70
C GLN A 20 -11.64 20.95 27.43
N ARG A 21 -12.88 20.55 27.12
CA ARG A 21 -13.23 20.15 25.76
C ARG A 21 -13.08 21.40 24.91
N TYR A 22 -12.09 21.40 24.03
CA TYR A 22 -12.10 22.29 22.88
C TYR A 22 -13.31 21.87 22.04
N GLU A 23 -14.37 22.66 22.07
CA GLU A 23 -15.45 22.56 21.09
C GLU A 23 -14.86 22.97 19.75
N ILE A 24 -14.66 22.00 18.86
CA ILE A 24 -14.43 22.26 17.44
C ILE A 24 -15.66 23.04 16.97
N PRO A 25 -15.51 24.24 16.37
CA PRO A 25 -16.63 24.97 15.81
C PRO A 25 -17.39 24.04 14.84
N GLU A 26 -18.69 23.86 15.06
CA GLU A 26 -19.57 23.20 14.10
C GLU A 26 -19.42 23.92 12.76
N PHE A 27 -18.73 23.28 11.82
CA PHE A 27 -18.69 23.72 10.45
C PHE A 27 -20.11 23.52 9.89
N GLU A 28 -20.95 24.56 9.95
CA GLU A 28 -22.24 24.64 9.25
C GLU A 28 -22.05 24.76 7.72
N GLY A 29 -20.97 24.17 7.19
CA GLY A 29 -20.90 23.79 5.80
C GLY A 29 -21.98 22.74 5.58
N LYS A 30 -23.14 23.18 5.09
CA LYS A 30 -24.10 22.31 4.42
C LYS A 30 -23.39 21.70 3.21
N CYS A 31 -22.61 20.65 3.44
CA CYS A 31 -22.40 19.61 2.47
C CYS A 31 -23.79 19.00 2.30
N LEU A 32 -24.60 19.64 1.45
CA LEU A 32 -25.76 19.02 0.88
C LEU A 32 -25.18 17.72 0.32
N ARG A 33 -25.47 16.60 1.00
CA ARG A 33 -25.38 15.28 0.37
C ARG A 33 -26.16 15.44 -0.91
N SER A 34 -25.47 15.75 -1.99
CA SER A 34 -26.04 15.71 -3.31
C SER A 34 -26.50 14.27 -3.40
N GLY A 35 -27.80 14.10 -3.55
CA GLY A 35 -28.41 12.79 -3.76
C GLY A 35 -28.03 12.25 -5.13
N TYR A 36 -26.75 12.34 -5.51
CA TYR A 36 -26.19 11.46 -6.51
C TYR A 36 -26.42 10.06 -5.97
N PRO A 37 -27.22 9.24 -6.65
CA PRO A 37 -27.19 7.83 -6.34
C PRO A 37 -25.73 7.41 -6.51
N TYR A 38 -25.08 6.98 -5.43
CA TYR A 38 -23.96 6.05 -5.49
C TYR A 38 -24.52 4.78 -6.14
N SER A 39 -24.79 4.85 -7.45
CA SER A 39 -25.24 3.75 -8.26
C SER A 39 -24.10 3.39 -9.18
N LYS A 40 -23.66 2.15 -9.02
CA LYS A 40 -22.75 1.38 -9.86
C LYS A 40 -21.27 1.61 -9.55
N VAL A 41 -20.82 0.93 -8.48
CA VAL A 41 -20.01 -0.30 -8.57
C VAL A 41 -19.09 -0.35 -9.80
N SER A 42 -17.78 -0.51 -9.57
CA SER A 42 -16.63 -0.56 -10.50
C SER A 42 -16.95 -0.91 -11.96
N PRO A 43 -16.26 -0.32 -12.95
CA PRO A 43 -16.27 -0.84 -14.30
C PRO A 43 -15.38 -2.10 -14.33
N GLY A 44 -16.00 -3.18 -14.80
CA GLY A 44 -15.65 -4.55 -14.46
C GLY A 44 -16.92 -5.14 -13.87
N GLU A 45 -17.53 -6.12 -14.52
CA GLU A 45 -18.67 -6.82 -13.92
C GLU A 45 -18.24 -7.21 -12.50
N THR A 46 -18.87 -6.61 -11.48
CA THR A 46 -18.60 -7.07 -10.13
C THR A 46 -19.08 -8.50 -10.10
N ILE A 47 -18.11 -9.40 -10.05
CA ILE A 47 -18.35 -10.81 -9.89
C ILE A 47 -18.98 -10.90 -8.51
N GLU A 48 -20.31 -11.00 -8.44
CA GLU A 48 -21.08 -10.88 -7.19
C GLU A 48 -20.50 -11.81 -6.11
N ALA A 49 -19.98 -12.97 -6.51
CA ALA A 49 -19.32 -13.94 -5.63
C ALA A 49 -18.06 -13.41 -4.90
N LEU A 50 -17.34 -12.42 -5.44
CA LEU A 50 -16.22 -11.76 -4.74
C LEU A 50 -16.71 -10.94 -3.53
N GLN A 51 -18.01 -10.57 -3.50
CA GLN A 51 -18.63 -9.84 -2.40
C GLN A 51 -19.23 -10.75 -1.33
N ASP A 52 -19.18 -12.08 -1.52
CA ASP A 52 -19.76 -13.06 -0.59
C ASP A 52 -18.87 -13.36 0.64
N TYR A 53 -17.68 -12.76 0.69
CA TYR A 53 -16.75 -12.86 1.79
C TYR A 53 -15.91 -11.58 1.96
N ASN A 54 -15.37 -11.41 3.17
CA ASN A 54 -14.35 -10.40 3.48
C ASN A 54 -13.01 -11.08 3.72
N VAL A 55 -11.96 -10.59 3.08
CA VAL A 55 -10.60 -11.08 3.31
C VAL A 55 -10.12 -10.68 4.71
N LYS A 56 -9.33 -11.55 5.32
CA LYS A 56 -8.75 -11.37 6.65
C LYS A 56 -7.24 -11.45 6.64
N TYR A 57 -6.67 -12.36 5.86
CA TYR A 57 -5.23 -12.37 5.65
C TYR A 57 -4.84 -13.05 4.35
N TYR A 58 -3.65 -12.71 3.86
CA TYR A 58 -2.93 -13.42 2.81
C TYR A 58 -1.65 -14.03 3.37
N HIS A 59 -1.31 -15.24 2.95
CA HIS A 59 0.03 -15.81 3.08
C HIS A 59 0.52 -16.31 1.73
N LEU A 60 1.47 -15.57 1.15
CA LEU A 60 2.15 -15.92 -0.09
C LEU A 60 3.44 -16.68 0.27
N ASP A 61 3.61 -17.88 -0.26
CA ASP A 61 4.85 -18.67 -0.17
C ASP A 61 5.29 -19.00 -1.59
N LEU A 62 6.24 -18.21 -2.11
CA LEU A 62 6.59 -18.18 -3.53
C LEU A 62 8.10 -18.38 -3.73
N GLU A 63 8.44 -19.06 -4.83
CA GLU A 63 9.78 -19.08 -5.38
C GLU A 63 9.84 -18.13 -6.58
N ALA A 64 10.86 -17.27 -6.60
CA ALA A 64 11.10 -16.26 -7.64
C ALA A 64 12.60 -16.13 -7.96
N ASP A 65 12.91 -15.43 -9.05
CA ASP A 65 14.26 -15.14 -9.54
C ASP A 65 14.34 -13.67 -10.00
N ASN A 66 15.56 -13.11 -10.20
CA ASN A 66 15.74 -11.73 -10.68
C ASN A 66 15.88 -11.60 -12.20
N THR A 67 15.78 -12.70 -12.94
CA THR A 67 15.90 -12.74 -14.41
C THR A 67 14.70 -13.36 -15.10
N SER A 68 13.63 -13.62 -14.35
CA SER A 68 12.42 -14.27 -14.85
C SER A 68 11.20 -13.85 -14.06
N THR A 69 10.09 -13.64 -14.77
CA THR A 69 8.74 -13.50 -14.20
C THR A 69 8.08 -14.85 -13.91
N PHE A 70 8.83 -15.97 -13.98
CA PHE A 70 8.33 -17.27 -13.56
C PHE A 70 8.24 -17.33 -12.03
N ILE A 71 7.05 -17.66 -11.55
CA ILE A 71 6.77 -17.90 -10.13
C ILE A 71 6.16 -19.28 -9.95
N LYS A 72 6.38 -19.83 -8.76
CA LYS A 72 5.68 -21.02 -8.30
C LYS A 72 5.55 -21.01 -6.80
N GLY A 73 4.48 -21.60 -6.29
CA GLY A 73 4.29 -21.71 -4.85
C GLY A 73 2.82 -21.76 -4.51
N SER A 74 2.43 -21.00 -3.49
CA SER A 74 1.04 -20.95 -3.05
C SER A 74 0.65 -19.61 -2.45
N THR A 75 -0.65 -19.34 -2.54
CA THR A 75 -1.31 -18.27 -1.79
C THR A 75 -2.39 -18.90 -0.92
N GLU A 76 -2.28 -18.70 0.39
CA GLU A 76 -3.31 -19.01 1.35
C GLU A 76 -4.10 -17.75 1.70
N ILE A 77 -5.42 -17.87 1.65
CA ILE A 77 -6.36 -16.77 1.88
C ILE A 77 -7.25 -17.17 3.04
N GLY A 78 -7.22 -16.38 4.11
CA GLY A 78 -8.22 -16.45 5.17
C GLY A 78 -9.31 -15.44 4.95
N ALA A 79 -10.56 -15.86 5.06
CA ALA A 79 -11.72 -15.01 4.84
C ALA A 79 -12.87 -15.35 5.79
N VAL A 80 -13.79 -14.41 5.94
CA VAL A 80 -15.06 -14.59 6.66
C VAL A 80 -16.21 -14.50 5.67
N SER A 81 -17.09 -15.49 5.67
CA SER A 81 -18.29 -15.44 4.83
C SER A 81 -19.26 -14.35 5.29
N VAL A 82 -19.83 -13.58 4.36
CA VAL A 82 -20.88 -12.58 4.67
C VAL A 82 -22.27 -13.00 4.18
N VAL A 83 -22.37 -14.14 3.50
CA VAL A 83 -23.64 -14.71 3.02
C VAL A 83 -24.11 -15.86 3.88
N THR A 84 -25.41 -16.16 3.84
CA THR A 84 -26.01 -17.22 4.69
C THR A 84 -25.38 -18.60 4.48
N SER A 85 -24.92 -18.90 3.27
CA SER A 85 -24.36 -20.20 2.91
C SER A 85 -23.41 -20.06 1.71
N LEU A 86 -22.11 -19.88 1.97
CA LEU A 86 -21.08 -19.83 0.93
C LEU A 86 -20.74 -21.25 0.48
N ASN A 87 -21.19 -21.61 -0.72
CA ASN A 87 -20.90 -22.91 -1.34
C ASN A 87 -19.72 -22.85 -2.31
N SER A 88 -19.42 -21.65 -2.82
CA SER A 88 -18.31 -21.42 -3.73
C SER A 88 -17.52 -20.19 -3.28
N PHE A 89 -16.20 -20.32 -3.32
CA PHE A 89 -15.26 -19.25 -3.04
C PHE A 89 -14.57 -18.87 -4.35
N VAL A 90 -14.60 -17.60 -4.73
CA VAL A 90 -14.06 -17.10 -6.00
C VAL A 90 -12.91 -16.16 -5.72
N VAL A 91 -11.83 -16.27 -6.48
CA VAL A 91 -10.71 -15.32 -6.51
C VAL A 91 -10.25 -15.13 -7.95
N GLU A 92 -9.53 -14.05 -8.21
CA GLU A 92 -8.94 -13.72 -9.50
C GLU A 92 -7.51 -14.25 -9.58
N LEU A 93 -7.17 -14.87 -10.71
CA LEU A 93 -5.81 -15.26 -11.12
C LEU A 93 -5.82 -15.42 -12.64
N ILE A 94 -4.89 -14.79 -13.36
CA ILE A 94 -4.84 -14.90 -14.83
C ILE A 94 -4.75 -16.35 -15.32
N ASP A 95 -5.36 -16.63 -16.46
CA ASP A 95 -5.38 -17.98 -17.05
C ASP A 95 -3.98 -18.50 -17.46
N ASP A 96 -2.97 -17.62 -17.61
CA ASP A 96 -1.58 -17.98 -17.89
C ASP A 96 -0.89 -18.74 -16.74
N LEU A 97 -1.37 -18.58 -15.50
CA LEU A 97 -0.83 -19.27 -14.34
C LEU A 97 -1.58 -20.58 -14.09
N THR A 98 -0.86 -21.70 -14.14
CA THR A 98 -1.44 -23.02 -13.90
C THR A 98 -1.72 -23.21 -12.42
N VAL A 99 -3.00 -23.41 -12.05
CA VAL A 99 -3.38 -23.86 -10.70
C VAL A 99 -3.17 -25.36 -10.60
N ASP A 100 -2.28 -25.78 -9.70
CA ASP A 100 -1.92 -27.19 -9.47
C ASP A 100 -2.92 -27.89 -8.55
N SER A 101 -3.32 -27.21 -7.47
CA SER A 101 -4.27 -27.75 -6.50
C SER A 101 -4.85 -26.66 -5.61
N VAL A 102 -6.04 -26.91 -5.08
CA VAL A 102 -6.69 -26.07 -4.07
C VAL A 102 -7.00 -26.91 -2.84
N LEU A 103 -6.58 -26.43 -1.68
CA LEU A 103 -6.78 -27.09 -0.39
C LEU A 103 -7.56 -26.17 0.56
N THR A 104 -8.35 -26.77 1.44
CA THR A 104 -8.74 -26.13 2.71
C THR A 104 -8.17 -26.98 3.83
N GLU A 105 -7.33 -26.37 4.67
CA GLU A 105 -6.50 -27.07 5.64
C GLU A 105 -5.63 -28.15 4.95
N SER A 106 -6.04 -29.42 5.01
CA SER A 106 -5.38 -30.55 4.33
C SER A 106 -6.32 -31.34 3.42
N ILE A 107 -7.49 -30.79 3.12
CA ILE A 107 -8.53 -31.41 2.28
C ILE A 107 -8.49 -30.77 0.91
N SER A 108 -8.38 -31.59 -0.14
CA SER A 108 -8.43 -31.12 -1.52
C SER A 108 -9.86 -30.71 -1.91
N LEU A 109 -9.99 -29.53 -2.51
CA LEU A 109 -11.23 -28.99 -3.04
C LEU A 109 -11.22 -29.04 -4.57
N SER A 110 -12.37 -29.33 -5.17
CA SER A 110 -12.55 -29.18 -6.62
C SER A 110 -12.68 -27.71 -6.99
N TYR A 111 -12.08 -27.31 -8.10
CA TYR A 111 -12.14 -25.95 -8.61
C TYR A 111 -12.25 -25.93 -10.14
N THR A 112 -12.62 -24.78 -10.67
CA THR A 112 -12.43 -24.43 -12.09
C THR A 112 -11.57 -23.18 -12.17
N HIS A 113 -10.73 -23.09 -13.20
CA HIS A 113 -9.93 -21.90 -13.50
C HIS A 113 -10.15 -21.54 -14.97
N SER A 114 -10.76 -20.39 -15.21
CA SER A 114 -11.08 -19.89 -16.54
C SER A 114 -11.50 -18.43 -16.49
N SER A 115 -11.19 -17.66 -17.53
CA SER A 115 -11.54 -16.24 -17.61
C SER A 115 -10.97 -15.44 -16.44
N ASP A 116 -9.74 -15.78 -16.05
CA ASP A 116 -8.99 -15.22 -14.94
C ASP A 116 -9.63 -15.43 -13.56
N LEU A 117 -10.53 -16.42 -13.42
CA LEU A 117 -11.23 -16.70 -12.17
C LEU A 117 -11.01 -18.13 -11.71
N ILE A 118 -10.62 -18.27 -10.45
CA ILE A 118 -10.62 -19.54 -9.74
C ILE A 118 -11.93 -19.62 -8.95
N THR A 119 -12.79 -20.55 -9.33
CA THR A 119 -14.03 -20.85 -8.62
C THR A 119 -13.86 -22.16 -7.87
N VAL A 120 -13.71 -22.07 -6.55
CA VAL A 120 -13.50 -23.20 -5.64
C VAL A 120 -14.86 -23.67 -5.12
N ASN A 121 -15.10 -24.98 -5.13
CA ASN A 121 -16.24 -25.59 -4.45
C ASN A 121 -15.86 -25.92 -3.01
N MET A 122 -16.53 -25.33 -2.03
CA MET A 122 -16.18 -25.48 -0.61
C MET A 122 -16.46 -26.89 -0.06
N GLY A 123 -17.20 -27.73 -0.77
CA GLY A 123 -17.57 -29.10 -0.38
C GLY A 123 -18.54 -29.20 0.80
N SER A 124 -18.46 -28.26 1.75
CA SER A 124 -19.42 -27.98 2.81
C SER A 124 -19.67 -26.47 2.86
N ALA A 125 -20.93 -26.07 2.93
CA ALA A 125 -21.29 -24.66 2.98
C ALA A 125 -20.69 -23.98 4.22
N VAL A 126 -20.08 -22.82 4.02
CA VAL A 126 -19.60 -21.96 5.12
C VAL A 126 -20.70 -20.97 5.50
N PRO A 127 -21.22 -21.00 6.74
CA PRO A 127 -22.24 -20.05 7.20
C PRO A 127 -21.71 -18.61 7.33
N ALA A 128 -22.63 -17.65 7.33
CA ALA A 128 -22.29 -16.24 7.54
C ALA A 128 -21.58 -16.04 8.90
N GLY A 129 -20.51 -15.24 8.90
CA GLY A 129 -19.69 -14.95 10.06
C GLY A 129 -18.64 -16.02 10.39
N GLU A 130 -18.66 -17.17 9.72
CA GLU A 130 -17.65 -18.21 9.92
C GLU A 130 -16.39 -17.93 9.11
N PHE A 131 -15.25 -18.19 9.74
CA PHE A 131 -13.94 -18.06 9.14
C PHE A 131 -13.55 -19.35 8.41
N PHE A 132 -12.90 -19.21 7.26
CA PHE A 132 -12.37 -20.32 6.48
C PHE A 132 -11.03 -19.95 5.84
N ARG A 133 -10.28 -20.98 5.43
CA ARG A 133 -9.00 -20.84 4.71
C ARG A 133 -9.00 -21.66 3.44
N VAL A 134 -8.46 -21.07 2.39
CA VAL A 134 -8.20 -21.74 1.11
C VAL A 134 -6.77 -21.48 0.70
N LYS A 135 -6.02 -22.54 0.43
CA LYS A 135 -4.64 -22.51 -0.06
C LYS A 135 -4.61 -22.97 -1.50
N ILE A 136 -4.11 -22.12 -2.39
CA ILE A 136 -4.07 -22.33 -3.83
C ILE A 136 -2.61 -22.49 -4.23
N PHE A 137 -2.24 -23.63 -4.77
CA PHE A 137 -0.92 -23.88 -5.35
C PHE A 137 -0.95 -23.60 -6.83
N TYR A 138 0.04 -22.87 -7.33
CA TYR A 138 0.08 -22.43 -8.71
C TYR A 138 1.52 -22.16 -9.17
N HIS A 139 1.71 -22.15 -10.49
CA HIS A 139 2.96 -21.77 -11.12
C HIS A 139 2.76 -21.27 -12.55
N GLY A 140 3.73 -20.54 -13.06
CA GLY A 140 3.73 -20.07 -14.45
C GLY A 140 4.59 -18.84 -14.64
N THR A 141 4.66 -18.36 -15.88
CA THR A 141 5.34 -17.12 -16.24
C THR A 141 4.30 -16.02 -16.35
N VAL A 142 4.46 -14.96 -15.57
CA VAL A 142 3.59 -13.78 -15.66
C VAL A 142 3.89 -13.04 -16.98
N PRO A 143 2.87 -12.74 -17.81
CA PRO A 143 3.06 -11.93 -19.02
C PRO A 143 3.53 -10.51 -18.71
N GLU A 144 4.42 -9.98 -19.55
CA GLU A 144 4.92 -8.61 -19.45
C GLU A 144 4.22 -7.73 -20.51
N GLU A 145 3.39 -6.80 -20.09
CA GLU A 145 2.54 -5.94 -20.93
C GLU A 145 2.86 -4.43 -20.80
N GLY A 146 4.09 -4.08 -20.38
CA GLY A 146 4.54 -2.70 -20.22
C GLY A 146 4.61 -2.25 -18.75
N PHE A 147 4.46 -0.94 -18.50
CA PHE A 147 4.61 -0.40 -17.14
C PHE A 147 3.60 -0.98 -16.14
N PHE A 148 2.33 -1.09 -16.53
CA PHE A 148 1.25 -1.64 -15.69
C PHE A 148 1.13 -3.17 -15.84
N SER A 149 2.25 -3.88 -15.69
CA SER A 149 2.27 -5.34 -15.64
C SER A 149 2.39 -5.80 -14.20
N GLY A 150 1.64 -6.82 -13.79
CA GLY A 150 1.69 -7.32 -12.42
C GLY A 150 3.08 -7.77 -11.97
N MET A 151 3.91 -8.23 -12.91
CA MET A 151 5.33 -8.54 -12.68
C MET A 151 6.16 -8.20 -13.92
N THR A 152 7.39 -7.71 -13.71
CA THR A 152 8.35 -7.38 -14.78
C THR A 152 9.75 -7.85 -14.38
N SER A 153 10.53 -8.31 -15.34
CA SER A 153 11.94 -8.67 -15.15
C SER A 153 12.81 -7.93 -16.16
N ALA A 154 13.63 -7.00 -15.69
CA ALA A 154 14.52 -6.22 -16.56
C ALA A 154 15.91 -6.02 -15.94
N SER A 155 16.86 -5.66 -16.79
CA SER A 155 18.17 -5.20 -16.35
C SER A 155 18.25 -3.69 -16.39
N ASP A 156 18.72 -3.10 -15.29
CA ASP A 156 19.11 -1.71 -15.22
C ASP A 156 20.26 -1.45 -16.21
N ILE A 157 20.09 -0.46 -17.09
CA ILE A 157 21.05 -0.20 -18.17
C ILE A 157 22.35 0.46 -17.67
N ASP A 158 22.25 1.25 -16.60
CA ASP A 158 23.37 2.02 -16.07
C ASP A 158 24.19 1.20 -15.06
N TRP A 159 23.51 0.34 -14.31
CA TRP A 159 24.11 -0.48 -13.25
C TRP A 159 24.32 -1.94 -13.65
N GLY A 160 23.59 -2.46 -14.64
CA GLY A 160 23.68 -3.85 -15.09
C GLY A 160 23.03 -4.86 -14.14
N ASN A 161 22.30 -4.39 -13.13
CA ASN A 161 21.56 -5.23 -12.19
C ASN A 161 20.28 -5.75 -12.84
N SER A 162 20.08 -7.07 -12.87
CA SER A 162 18.79 -7.67 -13.19
C SER A 162 17.89 -7.68 -11.96
N VAL A 163 16.66 -7.25 -12.15
CA VAL A 163 15.64 -7.12 -11.12
C VAL A 163 14.34 -7.72 -11.64
N THR A 164 13.66 -8.49 -10.80
CA THR A 164 12.24 -8.84 -11.00
C THR A 164 11.44 -8.13 -9.91
N TRP A 165 10.39 -7.40 -10.28
CA TRP A 165 9.54 -6.67 -9.35
C TRP A 165 8.06 -6.77 -9.75
N THR A 166 7.17 -6.52 -8.80
CA THR A 166 5.72 -6.44 -9.03
C THR A 166 5.23 -5.01 -9.15
N LEU A 167 4.13 -4.81 -9.88
CA LEU A 167 3.33 -3.59 -9.89
C LEU A 167 1.86 -3.98 -10.08
N SER A 168 1.12 -4.02 -8.97
CA SER A 168 -0.26 -4.54 -8.96
C SER A 168 -1.33 -3.48 -9.24
N GLU A 169 -0.98 -2.20 -9.08
CA GLU A 169 -1.92 -1.10 -9.30
C GLU A 169 -2.20 -0.88 -10.79
N PRO A 170 -3.46 -0.67 -11.22
CA PRO A 170 -4.69 -0.75 -10.44
C PRO A 170 -5.35 -2.15 -10.45
N PHE A 171 -5.05 -3.00 -11.44
CA PHE A 171 -5.83 -4.22 -11.73
C PHE A 171 -4.99 -5.49 -11.90
N ASN A 172 -3.72 -5.44 -11.52
CA ASN A 172 -2.68 -6.39 -11.94
C ASN A 172 -2.19 -7.32 -10.82
N ALA A 173 -2.80 -7.29 -9.64
CA ALA A 173 -2.47 -8.25 -8.57
C ALA A 173 -2.76 -9.69 -8.99
N LYS A 174 -3.88 -9.90 -9.71
CA LYS A 174 -4.28 -11.21 -10.24
C LYS A 174 -3.27 -11.81 -11.23
N ASP A 175 -2.35 -11.00 -11.74
CA ASP A 175 -1.37 -11.48 -12.71
C ASP A 175 -0.32 -12.40 -12.05
N TRP A 176 -0.11 -12.26 -10.74
CA TRP A 176 0.96 -12.97 -10.03
C TRP A 176 0.53 -13.66 -8.73
N PHE A 177 -0.67 -13.36 -8.18
CA PHE A 177 -1.22 -14.15 -7.08
C PHE A 177 -2.75 -14.20 -7.05
N PRO A 178 -3.34 -15.32 -6.56
CA PRO A 178 -4.78 -15.42 -6.34
C PRO A 178 -5.27 -14.37 -5.34
N CYS A 179 -6.15 -13.47 -5.76
CA CYS A 179 -6.59 -12.35 -4.92
C CYS A 179 -8.05 -11.94 -5.17
N LYS A 180 -8.55 -11.03 -4.33
CA LYS A 180 -9.79 -10.28 -4.55
C LYS A 180 -9.39 -8.84 -4.79
N GLN A 181 -9.72 -8.27 -5.95
CA GLN A 181 -9.36 -6.91 -6.28
C GLN A 181 -10.47 -5.93 -5.89
N ASP A 182 -10.58 -5.62 -4.60
CA ASP A 182 -11.56 -4.69 -4.04
C ASP A 182 -10.93 -3.73 -3.03
N LEU A 183 -10.87 -2.44 -3.40
CA LEU A 183 -10.28 -1.37 -2.59
C LEU A 183 -10.98 -1.14 -1.23
N LYS A 184 -12.13 -1.77 -1.01
CA LYS A 184 -12.89 -1.67 0.25
C LYS A 184 -12.64 -2.84 1.19
N ASP A 185 -11.87 -3.85 0.77
CA ASP A 185 -11.65 -5.08 1.52
C ASP A 185 -10.16 -5.32 1.76
N LYS A 186 -9.55 -4.45 2.58
CA LYS A 186 -8.18 -4.64 3.06
C LYS A 186 -8.06 -5.90 3.89
N ALA A 187 -7.04 -6.70 3.61
CA ALA A 187 -6.67 -7.83 4.46
C ALA A 187 -6.10 -7.30 5.78
N ASP A 188 -6.53 -7.83 6.93
CA ASP A 188 -6.06 -7.39 8.26
C ASP A 188 -4.55 -7.68 8.47
N SER A 189 -3.96 -8.59 7.69
CA SER A 189 -2.53 -8.92 7.73
C SER A 189 -2.06 -9.60 6.43
N VAL A 190 -0.76 -9.51 6.16
CA VAL A 190 -0.13 -10.12 4.99
C VAL A 190 1.20 -10.77 5.40
N MET A 191 1.37 -12.05 5.05
CA MET A 191 2.61 -12.80 5.25
C MET A 191 3.21 -13.17 3.90
N ILE A 192 4.50 -12.93 3.71
CA ILE A 192 5.15 -13.12 2.42
C ILE A 192 6.47 -13.85 2.65
N ASP A 193 6.54 -15.09 2.17
CA ASP A 193 7.71 -15.94 2.21
C ASP A 193 8.25 -16.08 0.78
N ILE A 194 9.39 -15.46 0.48
CA ILE A 194 9.97 -15.46 -0.88
C ILE A 194 11.28 -16.22 -0.88
N THR A 195 11.32 -17.30 -1.64
CA THR A 195 12.49 -18.15 -1.84
C THR A 195 13.21 -17.77 -3.14
N VAL A 196 14.48 -17.39 -3.04
CA VAL A 196 15.31 -16.94 -4.17
C VAL A 196 16.67 -17.62 -4.15
N PRO A 197 17.44 -17.66 -5.26
CA PRO A 197 18.86 -18.02 -5.24
C PRO A 197 19.64 -17.32 -4.12
N SER A 198 20.55 -18.04 -3.44
CA SER A 198 21.23 -17.53 -2.23
C SER A 198 22.14 -16.31 -2.43
N ASN A 199 22.46 -15.95 -3.67
CA ASN A 199 23.18 -14.74 -4.01
C ASN A 199 22.26 -13.52 -4.23
N LEU A 200 20.96 -13.66 -4.04
CA LEU A 200 19.97 -12.59 -4.21
C LEU A 200 19.30 -12.24 -2.86
N MET A 201 18.69 -11.07 -2.81
CA MET A 201 17.78 -10.67 -1.75
C MET A 201 16.38 -10.42 -2.29
N ALA A 202 15.38 -10.62 -1.44
CA ALA A 202 13.98 -10.35 -1.75
C ALA A 202 13.39 -9.37 -0.74
N GLY A 203 12.97 -8.20 -1.19
CA GLY A 203 12.28 -7.19 -0.38
C GLY A 203 10.76 -7.29 -0.53
N SER A 204 10.03 -6.98 0.55
CA SER A 204 8.57 -7.05 0.60
C SER A 204 7.99 -6.25 1.78
N ASN A 205 6.66 -6.31 1.95
CA ASN A 205 5.91 -5.55 2.94
C ASN A 205 6.16 -6.02 4.39
N GLY A 206 6.01 -5.10 5.35
CA GLY A 206 6.14 -5.36 6.78
C GLY A 206 7.57 -5.66 7.23
N MET A 207 7.71 -6.41 8.32
CA MET A 207 9.01 -6.70 8.95
C MET A 207 9.62 -8.01 8.43
N LEU A 208 10.92 -7.99 8.12
CA LEU A 208 11.70 -9.21 7.89
C LEU A 208 11.91 -9.92 9.22
N VAL A 209 11.19 -11.02 9.44
CA VAL A 209 11.27 -11.76 10.71
C VAL A 209 12.29 -12.89 10.66
N ASN A 210 12.54 -13.48 9.49
CA ASN A 210 13.56 -14.52 9.31
C ASN A 210 14.21 -14.47 7.92
N THR A 211 15.46 -14.94 7.86
CA THR A 211 16.15 -15.31 6.62
C THR A 211 16.66 -16.74 6.78
N VAL A 212 16.11 -17.65 5.99
CA VAL A 212 16.29 -19.10 6.19
C VAL A 212 16.98 -19.70 4.96
N PRO A 213 18.20 -20.24 5.10
CA PRO A 213 18.79 -21.07 4.05
C PRO A 213 17.93 -22.31 3.83
N VAL A 214 17.60 -22.60 2.57
CA VAL A 214 16.83 -23.79 2.17
C VAL A 214 17.62 -24.61 1.16
N GLU A 215 17.15 -25.84 0.88
CA GLU A 215 17.84 -26.74 -0.05
C GLU A 215 17.97 -26.16 -1.46
N GLY A 216 18.98 -26.61 -2.20
CA GLY A 216 19.19 -26.21 -3.60
C GLY A 216 19.90 -24.86 -3.79
N GLY A 217 20.60 -24.34 -2.77
CA GLY A 217 21.35 -23.09 -2.88
C GLY A 217 20.45 -21.87 -2.93
N LYS A 218 19.40 -21.88 -2.11
CA LYS A 218 18.37 -20.86 -2.03
C LYS A 218 18.23 -20.32 -0.62
N THR A 219 17.70 -19.12 -0.51
CA THR A 219 17.39 -18.44 0.75
C THR A 219 15.94 -17.98 0.71
N ARG A 220 15.20 -18.24 1.80
CA ARG A 220 13.83 -17.76 2.00
C ARG A 220 13.83 -16.55 2.92
N TYR A 221 13.20 -15.47 2.48
CA TYR A 221 12.96 -14.26 3.26
C TYR A 221 11.51 -14.28 3.74
N GLU A 222 11.30 -14.19 5.06
CA GLU A 222 9.97 -14.27 5.67
C GLU A 222 9.56 -12.90 6.21
N TRP A 223 8.58 -12.28 5.56
CA TRP A 223 8.08 -10.93 5.82
C TRP A 223 6.69 -10.96 6.45
N ARG A 224 6.43 -10.11 7.44
CA ARG A 224 5.15 -10.07 8.17
C ARG A 224 4.65 -8.63 8.32
N SER A 225 3.45 -8.38 7.81
CA SER A 225 2.70 -7.16 8.08
C SER A 225 1.39 -7.49 8.81
N TYR A 226 1.09 -6.71 9.85
CA TYR A 226 -0.10 -6.82 10.70
C TYR A 226 -0.97 -5.55 10.64
N TYR A 227 -0.70 -4.66 9.68
CA TYR A 227 -1.60 -3.57 9.33
C TYR A 227 -2.57 -3.99 8.23
N PRO A 228 -3.77 -3.38 8.18
CA PRO A 228 -4.67 -3.55 7.05
C PRO A 228 -4.00 -3.14 5.73
N THR A 229 -3.97 -4.03 4.76
CA THR A 229 -3.28 -3.83 3.47
C THR A 229 -4.21 -4.12 2.31
N ASP A 230 -4.24 -3.21 1.34
CA ASP A 230 -4.99 -3.39 0.10
C ASP A 230 -4.27 -4.34 -0.87
N TYR A 231 -5.00 -5.00 -1.77
CA TYR A 231 -4.44 -6.01 -2.66
C TYR A 231 -3.32 -5.46 -3.54
N TYR A 232 -3.45 -4.21 -3.99
CA TYR A 232 -2.51 -3.59 -4.93
C TYR A 232 -1.19 -3.16 -4.28
N LEU A 233 -1.15 -3.09 -2.95
CA LEU A 233 0.01 -2.66 -2.17
C LEU A 233 0.96 -3.82 -1.81
N ILE A 234 0.53 -5.06 -1.99
CA ILE A 234 1.34 -6.25 -1.77
C ILE A 234 2.41 -6.34 -2.86
N SER A 235 3.67 -6.53 -2.46
CA SER A 235 4.80 -6.47 -3.40
C SER A 235 5.91 -7.46 -3.11
N ILE A 236 6.64 -7.81 -4.18
CA ILE A 236 7.94 -8.45 -4.10
C ILE A 236 8.91 -7.78 -5.08
N ALA A 237 10.17 -7.66 -4.68
CA ALA A 237 11.27 -7.28 -5.56
C ALA A 237 12.50 -8.13 -5.26
N VAL A 238 13.13 -8.67 -6.30
CA VAL A 238 14.25 -9.62 -6.20
C VAL A 238 15.39 -9.15 -7.08
N ALA A 239 16.58 -8.98 -6.50
CA ALA A 239 17.82 -8.67 -7.21
C ALA A 239 19.06 -9.04 -6.40
N ASP A 240 20.23 -8.83 -7.01
CA ASP A 240 21.52 -8.78 -6.31
C ASP A 240 21.63 -7.43 -5.56
N TYR A 241 20.99 -7.39 -4.39
CA TYR A 241 20.92 -6.23 -3.51
C TYR A 241 21.95 -6.29 -2.38
N GLN A 242 22.21 -5.12 -1.80
CA GLN A 242 22.69 -4.95 -0.43
C GLN A 242 21.64 -4.20 0.39
N ASP A 243 21.59 -4.51 1.68
CA ASP A 243 20.82 -3.75 2.67
C ASP A 243 21.62 -2.51 3.09
N TYR A 244 21.02 -1.34 2.94
CA TYR A 244 21.47 -0.09 3.52
C TYR A 244 20.36 0.53 4.39
N SER A 245 20.30 0.09 5.65
CA SER A 245 19.29 0.53 6.61
C SER A 245 19.71 1.78 7.38
N ILE A 246 18.76 2.72 7.53
CA ILE A 246 18.87 3.93 8.36
C ILE A 246 17.65 4.02 9.28
N TYR A 247 17.57 5.08 10.10
CA TYR A 247 16.53 5.25 11.11
C TYR A 247 15.98 6.67 11.10
N ALA A 248 14.66 6.81 11.24
CA ALA A 248 13.98 8.07 11.50
C ALA A 248 13.50 8.15 12.95
N HIS A 249 13.48 9.35 13.51
CA HIS A 249 13.13 9.61 14.91
C HIS A 249 11.99 10.64 15.02
N PRO A 250 10.77 10.31 14.54
CA PRO A 250 9.64 11.24 14.61
C PRO A 250 9.30 11.61 16.05
N VAL A 251 8.86 12.85 16.25
CA VAL A 251 8.41 13.33 17.55
C VAL A 251 7.22 12.48 18.03
N GLY A 252 7.29 12.01 19.28
CA GLY A 252 6.24 11.20 19.89
C GLY A 252 6.47 9.69 19.80
N LEU A 253 7.56 9.23 19.18
CA LEU A 253 8.03 7.85 19.25
C LEU A 253 9.20 7.72 20.24
N ASP A 254 9.17 6.69 21.09
CA ASP A 254 10.22 6.45 22.10
C ASP A 254 11.52 5.89 21.50
N ASP A 255 11.43 5.23 20.34
CA ASP A 255 12.55 4.65 19.61
C ASP A 255 12.66 5.28 18.21
N SER A 256 12.71 4.45 17.18
CA SER A 256 12.98 4.83 15.81
C SER A 256 12.16 3.99 14.85
N ILE A 257 11.94 4.52 13.67
CA ILE A 257 11.38 3.79 12.54
C ILE A 257 12.55 3.29 11.70
N LEU A 258 12.62 1.98 11.49
CA LEU A 258 13.56 1.39 10.55
C LEU A 258 13.20 1.83 9.12
N ILE A 259 14.19 2.34 8.38
CA ILE A 259 14.11 2.55 6.94
C ILE A 259 15.06 1.54 6.28
N GLN A 260 14.50 0.47 5.72
CA GLN A 260 15.27 -0.63 5.13
C GLN A 260 15.34 -0.47 3.60
N ASN A 261 16.54 -0.24 3.06
CA ASN A 261 16.73 -0.02 1.63
C ASN A 261 17.48 -1.19 0.99
N PHE A 262 16.84 -1.88 0.05
CA PHE A 262 17.49 -2.84 -0.83
C PHE A 262 17.94 -2.12 -2.11
N ILE A 263 19.23 -1.80 -2.14
CA ILE A 263 19.88 -1.09 -3.25
C ILE A 263 20.84 -2.03 -3.97
N TYR A 264 21.21 -1.72 -5.20
CA TYR A 264 22.11 -2.59 -5.98
C TYR A 264 23.43 -2.85 -5.25
N TYR A 265 23.92 -4.10 -5.29
CA TYR A 265 25.15 -4.52 -4.62
C TYR A 265 26.42 -4.01 -5.32
N GLN A 266 26.60 -2.69 -5.31
CA GLN A 266 27.73 -1.98 -5.89
C GLN A 266 28.11 -0.79 -5.02
N ILE A 267 29.40 -0.71 -4.65
CA ILE A 267 29.93 0.38 -3.81
C ILE A 267 29.62 1.76 -4.42
N SER A 268 29.80 1.89 -5.74
CA SER A 268 29.53 3.13 -6.48
C SER A 268 28.06 3.54 -6.48
N TYR A 269 27.11 2.60 -6.38
CA TYR A 269 25.68 2.91 -6.28
C TYR A 269 25.38 3.60 -4.96
N LEU A 270 25.84 3.00 -3.85
CA LEU A 270 25.67 3.59 -2.53
C LEU A 270 26.37 4.94 -2.44
N GLU A 271 27.62 5.06 -2.89
CA GLU A 271 28.35 6.34 -2.83
C GLU A 271 27.63 7.48 -3.56
N GLN A 272 26.95 7.19 -4.69
CA GLN A 272 26.23 8.20 -5.47
C GLN A 272 24.86 8.57 -4.88
N ASN A 273 24.18 7.63 -4.23
CA ASN A 273 22.80 7.81 -3.77
C ASN A 273 22.66 7.98 -2.26
N LYS A 274 23.72 7.78 -1.47
CA LYS A 274 23.66 7.75 -0.02
C LYS A 274 23.02 9.00 0.59
N GLU A 275 23.41 10.20 0.15
CA GLU A 275 22.84 11.45 0.68
C GLU A 275 21.32 11.52 0.44
N LEU A 276 20.87 11.14 -0.75
CA LEU A 276 19.46 11.11 -1.11
C LEU A 276 18.67 10.04 -0.35
N ILE A 277 19.25 8.86 -0.14
CA ILE A 277 18.64 7.81 0.68
C ILE A 277 18.51 8.27 2.13
N ASP A 278 19.56 8.90 2.67
CA ASP A 278 19.59 9.41 4.05
C ASP A 278 18.51 10.50 4.30
N GLU A 279 18.18 11.30 3.29
CA GLU A 279 17.12 12.33 3.37
C GLU A 279 15.72 11.74 3.65
N THR A 280 15.49 10.46 3.35
CA THR A 280 14.23 9.76 3.67
C THR A 280 13.86 9.88 5.14
N ALA A 281 14.86 9.82 6.05
CA ALA A 281 14.60 9.95 7.49
C ALA A 281 14.00 11.31 7.85
N THR A 282 14.50 12.38 7.22
CA THR A 282 14.00 13.75 7.43
C THR A 282 12.57 13.90 6.89
N LEU A 283 12.26 13.27 5.75
CA LEU A 283 10.91 13.27 5.19
C LEU A 283 9.90 12.54 6.10
N ILE A 284 10.26 11.36 6.63
CA ILE A 284 9.40 10.63 7.59
C ILE A 284 9.12 11.47 8.83
N GLU A 285 10.15 12.11 9.38
CA GLU A 285 10.02 12.97 10.55
C GLU A 285 9.11 14.17 10.27
N LEU A 286 9.30 14.85 9.14
CA LEU A 286 8.48 15.98 8.73
C LEU A 286 7.01 15.59 8.54
N PHE A 287 6.72 14.55 7.75
CA PHE A 287 5.34 14.16 7.47
C PHE A 287 4.64 13.59 8.70
N SER A 288 5.40 12.97 9.60
CA SER A 288 4.88 12.55 10.91
C SER A 288 4.42 13.74 11.77
N ASP A 289 5.13 14.87 11.71
CA ASP A 289 4.76 16.10 12.41
C ASP A 289 3.58 16.83 11.75
N LEU A 290 3.57 16.90 10.41
CA LEU A 290 2.53 17.60 9.65
C LEU A 290 1.17 16.89 9.66
N TYR A 291 1.14 15.56 9.64
CA TYR A 291 -0.10 14.78 9.50
C TYR A 291 -0.47 14.03 10.76
N SER A 292 0.34 13.03 11.09
CA SER A 292 0.25 12.16 12.26
C SER A 292 1.47 11.25 12.22
N LEU A 293 1.88 10.69 13.37
CA LEU A 293 2.95 9.69 13.41
C LEU A 293 2.80 8.67 12.27
N TYR A 294 3.90 8.36 11.57
CA TYR A 294 3.94 7.40 10.47
C TYR A 294 3.00 6.20 10.71
N PRO A 295 2.01 5.94 9.83
CA PRO A 295 0.89 5.05 10.14
C PRO A 295 1.33 3.61 10.44
N PHE A 296 2.49 3.21 9.92
CA PHE A 296 3.06 1.87 10.06
C PHE A 296 4.27 1.83 11.02
N ALA A 297 4.35 2.74 12.01
CA ALA A 297 5.51 2.92 12.90
C ALA A 297 5.92 1.70 13.75
N ASN A 298 5.08 0.67 13.86
CA ASN A 298 5.46 -0.61 14.50
C ASN A 298 6.13 -1.61 13.54
N GLU A 299 6.19 -1.27 12.25
CA GLU A 299 6.89 -2.03 11.22
C GLU A 299 8.08 -1.20 10.72
N LYS A 300 8.15 -0.93 9.41
CA LYS A 300 9.23 -0.17 8.78
C LYS A 300 8.69 0.73 7.66
N TYR A 301 9.58 1.54 7.13
CA TYR A 301 9.50 2.02 5.75
C TYR A 301 10.73 1.50 5.00
N GLY A 302 10.78 1.67 3.67
CA GLY A 302 11.92 1.19 2.92
C GLY A 302 11.73 1.28 1.43
N HIS A 303 12.78 0.88 0.71
CA HIS A 303 12.78 0.89 -0.74
C HIS A 303 13.39 -0.37 -1.32
N CYS A 304 12.86 -0.83 -2.45
CA CYS A 304 13.52 -1.76 -3.35
C CYS A 304 13.83 -1.07 -4.67
N VAL A 305 15.11 -1.00 -5.05
CA VAL A 305 15.51 -0.36 -6.32
C VAL A 305 15.16 -1.27 -7.49
N ALA A 306 14.44 -0.76 -8.48
CA ALA A 306 14.13 -1.46 -9.73
C ALA A 306 14.11 -0.49 -10.92
N PRO A 307 14.53 -0.90 -12.13
CA PRO A 307 14.56 -0.04 -13.32
C PRO A 307 13.15 0.12 -13.93
N MET A 308 12.21 0.62 -13.13
CA MET A 308 10.80 0.73 -13.50
C MET A 308 10.45 2.06 -14.16
N GLY A 309 11.37 3.05 -14.17
CA GLY A 309 11.15 4.36 -14.79
C GLY A 309 10.21 5.27 -14.01
N GLY A 310 9.97 4.96 -12.73
CA GLY A 310 9.06 5.66 -11.82
C GLY A 310 9.17 5.06 -10.42
N ALA A 311 8.04 4.93 -9.74
CA ALA A 311 7.96 4.23 -8.47
C ALA A 311 6.55 3.67 -8.27
N MET A 312 6.40 2.88 -7.22
CA MET A 312 5.11 2.44 -6.71
C MET A 312 5.18 2.39 -5.17
N GLU A 313 4.20 3.00 -4.52
CA GLU A 313 4.07 3.20 -3.08
C GLU A 313 3.85 1.94 -2.22
N HIS A 314 4.22 0.74 -2.69
CA HIS A 314 3.92 -0.52 -2.00
C HIS A 314 4.13 -0.41 -0.48
N GLN A 315 3.08 -0.68 0.29
CA GLN A 315 3.01 -0.33 1.72
C GLN A 315 4.22 -0.82 2.50
N THR A 316 4.90 0.09 3.21
CA THR A 316 6.17 -0.10 3.96
C THR A 316 7.42 -0.48 3.13
N MET A 317 7.32 -0.60 1.80
CA MET A 317 8.43 -1.03 0.92
C MET A 317 8.25 -0.55 -0.52
N THR A 318 8.36 0.76 -0.74
CA THR A 318 8.26 1.39 -2.07
C THR A 318 9.22 0.73 -3.07
N THR A 319 8.74 0.35 -4.24
CA THR A 319 9.63 -0.01 -5.35
C THR A 319 9.97 1.26 -6.11
N ILE A 320 11.25 1.57 -6.31
CA ILE A 320 11.67 2.90 -6.80
C ILE A 320 12.80 2.80 -7.84
N ASP A 321 12.76 3.67 -8.84
CA ASP A 321 13.80 3.78 -9.87
C ASP A 321 15.00 4.62 -9.40
N ASN A 322 14.76 5.72 -8.69
CA ASN A 322 15.81 6.61 -8.19
C ASN A 322 15.38 7.38 -6.93
N PHE A 323 16.36 7.86 -6.16
CA PHE A 323 16.10 8.57 -4.89
C PHE A 323 15.95 10.09 -5.06
N SER A 324 15.44 10.57 -6.19
CA SER A 324 15.22 12.03 -6.31
C SER A 324 14.28 12.52 -5.20
N PHE A 325 14.61 13.66 -4.59
CA PHE A 325 13.87 14.20 -3.44
C PHE A 325 12.36 14.27 -3.65
N TYR A 326 11.94 14.70 -4.85
CA TYR A 326 10.55 14.75 -5.27
C TYR A 326 9.88 13.37 -5.20
N LEU A 327 10.53 12.35 -5.78
CA LEU A 327 9.94 11.04 -5.92
C LEU A 327 9.82 10.38 -4.56
N VAL A 328 10.90 10.39 -3.76
CA VAL A 328 10.87 9.86 -2.38
C VAL A 328 9.80 10.56 -1.53
N ALA A 329 9.63 11.88 -1.67
CA ALA A 329 8.59 12.62 -0.97
C ALA A 329 7.17 12.22 -1.41
N HIS A 330 6.95 11.97 -2.71
CA HIS A 330 5.67 11.50 -3.25
C HIS A 330 5.32 10.11 -2.71
N GLU A 331 6.20 9.14 -2.91
CA GLU A 331 5.99 7.74 -2.50
C GLU A 331 5.81 7.60 -0.99
N LEU A 332 6.57 8.37 -0.21
CA LEU A 332 6.39 8.38 1.23
C LEU A 332 5.06 9.03 1.64
N GLY A 333 4.59 10.05 0.90
CA GLY A 333 3.29 10.66 1.13
C GLY A 333 2.14 9.65 1.02
N HIS A 334 2.26 8.67 0.11
CA HIS A 334 1.27 7.61 -0.04
C HIS A 334 1.07 6.74 1.21
N GLN A 335 2.09 6.64 2.07
CA GLN A 335 1.98 5.88 3.32
C GLN A 335 0.86 6.44 4.22
N TRP A 336 0.53 7.73 4.12
CA TRP A 336 -0.67 8.32 4.72
C TRP A 336 -1.87 8.31 3.75
N PHE A 337 -1.66 8.68 2.50
CA PHE A 337 -2.70 8.91 1.49
C PHE A 337 -2.58 7.97 0.29
N GLY A 338 -3.26 6.83 0.37
CA GLY A 338 -3.08 5.70 -0.52
C GLY A 338 -3.10 4.44 0.30
N ASP A 339 -2.19 4.34 1.26
CA ASP A 339 -1.97 3.11 2.02
C ASP A 339 -2.76 3.08 3.31
N ASN A 340 -2.65 4.10 4.16
CA ASN A 340 -3.44 4.18 5.38
C ASN A 340 -4.89 4.61 5.06
N VAL A 341 -5.04 5.70 4.31
CA VAL A 341 -6.34 6.16 3.78
C VAL A 341 -6.37 5.93 2.28
N THR A 342 -7.09 4.89 1.84
CA THR A 342 -7.21 4.51 0.43
C THR A 342 -8.48 5.09 -0.20
N CYS A 343 -8.40 5.48 -1.47
CA CYS A 343 -9.57 5.83 -2.27
C CYS A 343 -10.60 4.68 -2.27
N ALA A 344 -11.90 5.02 -2.26
CA ALA A 344 -12.95 4.00 -2.17
C ALA A 344 -13.18 3.26 -3.49
N THR A 345 -12.80 3.88 -4.60
CA THR A 345 -12.84 3.36 -5.97
C THR A 345 -11.74 4.07 -6.77
N TRP A 346 -11.30 3.50 -7.89
CA TRP A 346 -10.38 4.19 -8.80
C TRP A 346 -10.93 5.52 -9.35
N GLN A 347 -12.24 5.76 -9.27
CA GLN A 347 -12.82 7.07 -9.61
C GLN A 347 -12.40 8.18 -8.65
N ASP A 348 -11.98 7.79 -7.45
CA ASP A 348 -11.57 8.66 -6.36
C ASP A 348 -10.04 8.72 -6.21
N ILE A 349 -9.27 8.18 -7.17
CA ILE A 349 -7.79 8.07 -7.11
C ILE A 349 -7.08 9.39 -6.79
N TRP A 350 -7.68 10.55 -7.13
CA TRP A 350 -7.15 11.86 -6.76
C TRP A 350 -6.96 12.06 -5.25
N ILE A 351 -7.67 11.29 -4.41
CA ILE A 351 -7.47 11.27 -2.96
C ILE A 351 -6.10 10.70 -2.60
N ASN A 352 -5.64 9.67 -3.31
CA ASN A 352 -4.28 9.15 -3.15
C ASN A 352 -3.31 10.15 -3.79
N GLU A 353 -3.43 10.31 -5.11
CA GLU A 353 -2.43 10.98 -5.94
C GLU A 353 -2.31 12.48 -5.71
N GLY A 354 -3.45 13.13 -5.44
CA GLY A 354 -3.49 14.56 -5.17
C GLY A 354 -2.86 14.90 -3.82
N PHE A 355 -3.07 14.07 -2.80
CA PHE A 355 -2.48 14.29 -1.48
C PHE A 355 -1.00 13.90 -1.45
N ALA A 356 -0.61 12.79 -2.09
CA ALA A 356 0.79 12.43 -2.27
C ALA A 356 1.54 13.52 -3.06
N SER A 357 0.95 13.99 -4.17
CA SER A 357 1.50 15.13 -4.92
C SER A 357 1.61 16.40 -4.07
N TYR A 358 0.62 16.72 -3.24
CA TYR A 358 0.71 17.89 -2.36
C TYR A 358 1.79 17.74 -1.28
N THR A 359 2.12 16.51 -0.90
CA THR A 359 3.21 16.22 0.02
C THR A 359 4.57 16.62 -0.57
N GLU A 360 4.75 16.54 -1.90
CA GLU A 360 5.93 17.07 -2.61
C GLU A 360 6.09 18.59 -2.37
N TYR A 361 5.00 19.36 -2.50
CA TYR A 361 4.99 20.81 -2.23
C TYR A 361 5.41 21.09 -0.79
N LEU A 362 4.86 20.35 0.17
CA LEU A 362 5.15 20.53 1.59
C LEU A 362 6.60 20.16 1.92
N ALA A 363 7.15 19.13 1.29
CA ALA A 363 8.57 18.78 1.41
C ALA A 363 9.47 19.92 0.92
N TYR A 364 9.19 20.48 -0.26
CA TYR A 364 9.94 21.64 -0.76
C TYR A 364 9.80 22.86 0.15
N GLN A 365 8.59 23.16 0.61
CA GLN A 365 8.31 24.31 1.47
C GLN A 365 9.11 24.25 2.77
N ASN A 366 9.19 23.08 3.40
CA ASN A 366 9.76 22.94 4.74
C ASN A 366 11.26 22.58 4.74
N LEU A 367 11.75 21.83 3.76
CA LEU A 367 13.13 21.32 3.75
C LEU A 367 14.05 22.01 2.75
N VAL A 368 13.48 22.68 1.73
CA VAL A 368 14.27 23.32 0.67
C VAL A 368 14.10 24.83 0.70
N SER A 369 12.96 25.36 0.23
CA SER A 369 12.57 26.76 0.38
C SER A 369 11.16 27.01 -0.16
N GLN A 370 10.53 28.10 0.29
CA GLN A 370 9.27 28.57 -0.28
C GLN A 370 9.34 28.81 -1.79
N ALA A 371 10.47 29.29 -2.32
CA ALA A 371 10.61 29.55 -3.76
C ALA A 371 10.52 28.28 -4.62
N TYR A 372 11.04 27.15 -4.12
CA TYR A 372 10.89 25.85 -4.79
C TYR A 372 9.44 25.37 -4.72
N ALA A 373 8.79 25.53 -3.56
CA ALA A 373 7.38 25.18 -3.39
C ALA A 373 6.47 26.02 -4.30
N ASP A 374 6.70 27.33 -4.41
CA ASP A 374 5.95 28.22 -5.29
C ASP A 374 6.11 27.81 -6.76
N ASN A 375 7.34 27.50 -7.19
CA ASN A 375 7.59 27.03 -8.56
C ASN A 375 6.90 25.69 -8.86
N TRP A 376 6.87 24.79 -7.87
CA TRP A 376 6.13 23.53 -7.97
C TRP A 376 4.63 23.80 -8.13
N MET A 377 4.06 24.73 -7.35
CA MET A 377 2.63 25.04 -7.38
C MET A 377 2.23 25.74 -8.68
N ASP A 378 3.06 26.66 -9.20
CA ASP A 378 2.88 27.26 -10.51
C ASP A 378 2.83 26.18 -11.60
N SER A 379 3.75 25.22 -11.55
CA SER A 379 3.77 24.09 -12.48
C SER A 379 2.53 23.20 -12.35
N ALA A 380 2.08 22.93 -11.13
CA ALA A 380 0.86 22.15 -10.88
C ALA A 380 -0.39 22.85 -11.43
N HIS A 381 -0.48 24.18 -11.26
CA HIS A 381 -1.54 24.99 -11.85
C HIS A 381 -1.51 24.97 -13.38
N ASP A 382 -0.34 25.08 -14.00
CA ASP A 382 -0.21 25.01 -15.46
C ASP A 382 -0.72 23.67 -16.02
N TRP A 383 -0.36 22.55 -15.38
CA TRP A 383 -0.88 21.23 -15.74
C TRP A 383 -2.40 21.13 -15.55
N ALA A 384 -2.90 21.54 -14.38
CA ALA A 384 -4.32 21.45 -14.04
C ALA A 384 -5.20 22.33 -14.96
N MET A 385 -4.74 23.53 -15.30
CA MET A 385 -5.45 24.46 -16.18
C MET A 385 -5.31 24.13 -17.66
N GLY A 386 -4.32 23.30 -18.04
CA GLY A 386 -4.18 22.77 -19.40
C GLY A 386 -5.35 21.87 -19.83
N LEU A 387 -6.09 21.31 -18.87
CA LEU A 387 -7.32 20.53 -19.10
C LEU A 387 -8.51 21.17 -18.36
N PRO A 388 -9.02 22.32 -18.86
CA PRO A 388 -9.96 23.16 -18.12
C PRO A 388 -11.29 22.46 -17.79
N ASP A 389 -11.73 21.54 -18.66
CA ASP A 389 -12.98 20.79 -18.50
C ASP A 389 -12.81 19.45 -17.77
N GLY A 390 -11.58 19.08 -17.40
CA GLY A 390 -11.29 17.81 -16.74
C GLY A 390 -11.71 17.80 -15.26
N SER A 391 -12.03 16.62 -14.72
CA SER A 391 -12.46 16.43 -13.34
C SER A 391 -11.44 15.58 -12.56
N VAL A 392 -11.28 15.86 -11.27
CA VAL A 392 -10.49 14.98 -10.37
C VAL A 392 -11.23 13.68 -10.06
N TYR A 393 -12.57 13.72 -10.04
CA TYR A 393 -13.40 12.52 -10.02
C TYR A 393 -13.51 11.93 -11.43
N ILE A 394 -13.22 10.63 -11.57
CA ILE A 394 -13.22 9.97 -12.88
C ILE A 394 -14.64 9.57 -13.28
N PRO A 395 -15.09 9.91 -14.51
CA PRO A 395 -16.32 9.39 -15.06
C PRO A 395 -16.35 7.85 -15.08
N PHE A 396 -17.54 7.27 -14.92
CA PHE A 396 -17.72 5.82 -14.81
C PHE A 396 -17.19 5.05 -16.03
N ASP A 397 -17.42 5.57 -17.23
CA ASP A 397 -16.99 4.99 -18.49
C ASP A 397 -15.47 5.09 -18.76
N GLU A 398 -14.75 5.86 -17.93
CA GLU A 398 -13.28 6.00 -18.01
C GLU A 398 -12.58 5.32 -16.82
N ALA A 399 -13.30 4.71 -15.89
CA ALA A 399 -12.72 4.24 -14.63
C ALA A 399 -11.95 2.90 -14.72
N THR A 400 -11.79 2.36 -15.93
CA THR A 400 -10.83 1.29 -16.27
C THR A 400 -9.73 1.76 -17.21
N ASP A 401 -9.75 3.03 -17.64
CA ASP A 401 -8.68 3.59 -18.46
C ASP A 401 -7.53 4.03 -17.55
N VAL A 402 -6.48 3.22 -17.51
CA VAL A 402 -5.29 3.45 -16.68
C VAL A 402 -4.66 4.83 -16.95
N SER A 403 -4.64 5.30 -18.20
CA SER A 403 -4.09 6.61 -18.53
C SER A 403 -4.90 7.77 -17.97
N ARG A 404 -6.22 7.54 -17.79
CA ARG A 404 -7.12 8.48 -17.17
C ARG A 404 -7.04 8.41 -15.65
N ILE A 405 -6.94 7.20 -15.08
CA ILE A 405 -6.74 6.96 -13.64
C ILE A 405 -5.50 7.71 -13.18
N PHE A 406 -4.39 7.51 -13.87
CA PHE A 406 -3.10 8.13 -13.55
C PHE A 406 -2.80 9.36 -14.42
N SER A 407 -3.81 10.20 -14.65
CA SER A 407 -3.61 11.44 -15.38
C SER A 407 -2.82 12.44 -14.53
N ASN A 408 -1.56 12.71 -14.87
CA ASN A 408 -0.72 13.69 -14.18
C ASN A 408 -1.41 15.07 -14.03
N ALA A 409 -2.16 15.52 -15.04
CA ALA A 409 -2.88 16.78 -14.96
C ALA A 409 -4.08 16.72 -14.01
N LEU A 410 -4.88 15.65 -14.04
CA LEU A 410 -6.18 15.60 -13.36
C LEU A 410 -6.14 14.93 -11.98
N SER A 411 -5.49 13.77 -11.86
CA SER A 411 -5.46 13.01 -10.60
C SER A 411 -4.39 13.56 -9.66
N TYR A 412 -3.21 13.86 -10.20
CA TYR A 412 -2.05 14.34 -9.44
C TYR A 412 -2.11 15.85 -9.21
N LYS A 413 -1.84 16.66 -10.25
CA LYS A 413 -1.59 18.09 -10.08
C LYS A 413 -2.86 18.91 -9.80
N LYS A 414 -3.98 18.61 -10.45
CA LYS A 414 -5.28 19.23 -10.09
C LYS A 414 -5.76 18.77 -8.71
N GLY A 415 -5.56 17.51 -8.34
CA GLY A 415 -5.83 17.00 -6.99
C GLY A 415 -5.05 17.80 -5.93
N ALA A 416 -3.74 17.93 -6.11
CA ALA A 416 -2.89 18.69 -5.18
C ALA A 416 -3.24 20.18 -5.09
N ALA A 417 -3.56 20.82 -6.20
CA ALA A 417 -4.02 22.21 -6.21
C ALA A 417 -5.32 22.39 -5.41
N ILE A 418 -6.25 21.42 -5.49
CA ILE A 418 -7.47 21.42 -4.67
C ILE A 418 -7.12 21.29 -3.18
N VAL A 419 -6.22 20.38 -2.80
CA VAL A 419 -5.77 20.25 -1.40
C VAL A 419 -5.14 21.55 -0.90
N HIS A 420 -4.31 22.20 -1.73
CA HIS A 420 -3.71 23.49 -1.41
C HIS A 420 -4.76 24.61 -1.20
N MET A 421 -5.77 24.67 -2.07
CA MET A 421 -6.88 25.63 -1.91
C MET A 421 -7.69 25.36 -0.64
N ILE A 422 -7.94 24.09 -0.31
CA ILE A 422 -8.63 23.73 0.94
C ILE A 422 -7.81 24.21 2.14
N ARG A 423 -6.50 23.96 2.16
CA ARG A 423 -5.61 24.44 3.22
C ARG A 423 -5.70 25.97 3.38
N PHE A 424 -5.67 26.71 2.27
CA PHE A 424 -5.81 28.17 2.27
C PHE A 424 -7.15 28.64 2.84
N GLU A 425 -8.27 28.05 2.40
CA GLU A 425 -9.61 28.41 2.88
C GLU A 425 -9.83 28.09 4.38
N LEU A 426 -9.08 27.11 4.90
CA LEU A 426 -9.12 26.73 6.31
C LEU A 426 -8.17 27.55 7.21
N ASP A 427 -7.36 28.46 6.64
CA ASP A 427 -6.35 29.27 7.36
C ASP A 427 -5.38 28.40 8.19
N ASN A 428 -4.89 27.30 7.59
CA ASN A 428 -3.98 26.33 8.20
C ASN A 428 -2.53 26.44 7.69
#